data_AF-A0A4Y9F0P2-F1
#
_entry.id   AF-A0A4Y9F0P2-F1
#
_cell.length_a   1.000
_cell.length_b   1.000
_cell.length_c   1.000
_cell.angle_alpha   90.00
_cell.angle_beta   90.00
_cell.angle_gamma   90.00
#
_symmetry.space_group_name_H-M   'P 1'
#
loop_
_entity.id
_entity.type
_entity.pdbx_description
1 polymer ?
#
loop_
_entity_poly.entity_id
_entity_poly.type
_entity_poly.pdbx_seq_one_letter_code
_entity_poly.pdbx_strand_id
1 'polypeptide(L)'
;MTTIVLFHHAAGLTDGVRALADRLAQAGHLVITPDLYNGHRFTTIEEGMAFYRELTHEQVLARAQAAVAALTGPFVVTGVSLGAMVAQTLAQADARAQGLLALEGFVGPGYLPGTLPDSFPVAIHGGDADTWFAEDAPAALAYTWASAPAYCDLYVGADHLFTDASWPTYAPEQTNLVIERALAWIASLPEHVREGFSLPTADAVGEYGEPGPLRDQLVKALVSGQKTATSSLHRHYLDAGEALPTVGQTELVIDSAGRPVCLLETRRVDVVRAQDVTDDFVRAEGEGFDTWDEWWSAHQSFWSEGDEGIPVTPEDLVVCQWLRLVAP
;
A
#
# COMPACT_ATOMS: atom_id res chain seq x y z
N MET A 1 10.07 -11.75 -2.90
CA MET A 1 9.20 -10.56 -3.03
C MET A 1 9.25 -9.84 -1.70
N THR A 2 9.75 -8.60 -1.69
CA THR A 2 9.93 -7.80 -0.46
C THR A 2 8.73 -6.88 -0.27
N THR A 3 8.23 -6.72 0.96
CA THR A 3 7.27 -5.66 1.31
C THR A 3 8.04 -4.38 1.59
N ILE A 4 7.65 -3.29 0.92
CA ILE A 4 8.27 -1.97 1.00
C ILE A 4 7.20 -0.96 1.39
N VAL A 5 7.46 -0.16 2.41
CA VAL A 5 6.57 0.94 2.82
C VAL A 5 7.25 2.26 2.47
N LEU A 6 6.69 3.01 1.51
CA LEU A 6 7.23 4.27 1.01
C LEU A 6 6.44 5.47 1.52
N PHE A 7 7.09 6.29 2.35
CA PHE A 7 6.54 7.56 2.82
C PHE A 7 6.91 8.73 1.92
N HIS A 8 5.91 9.54 1.59
CA HIS A 8 6.06 10.71 0.73
C HIS A 8 6.82 11.85 1.42
N HIS A 9 7.36 12.78 0.63
CA HIS A 9 8.00 13.99 1.13
C HIS A 9 6.97 15.05 1.56
N ALA A 10 7.44 16.25 1.91
CA ALA A 10 6.63 17.33 2.46
C ALA A 10 5.44 17.75 1.58
N ALA A 11 5.43 17.49 0.28
CA ALA A 11 4.35 17.92 -0.60
C ALA A 11 3.12 16.99 -0.64
N GLY A 12 3.09 15.96 0.22
CA GLY A 12 2.03 14.94 0.22
C GLY A 12 2.34 13.77 -0.72
N LEU A 13 1.40 12.82 -0.84
CA LEU A 13 1.54 11.69 -1.76
C LEU A 13 1.31 12.14 -3.21
N THR A 14 2.38 12.62 -3.85
CA THR A 14 2.37 13.13 -5.24
C THR A 14 2.29 12.01 -6.28
N ASP A 15 2.05 12.38 -7.54
CA ASP A 15 2.03 11.41 -8.64
C ASP A 15 3.43 10.86 -8.94
N GLY A 16 4.49 11.65 -8.73
CA GLY A 16 5.85 11.14 -8.92
C GLY A 16 6.34 10.27 -7.76
N VAL A 17 5.87 10.46 -6.52
CA VAL A 17 6.09 9.47 -5.45
C VAL A 17 5.38 8.15 -5.77
N ARG A 18 4.14 8.20 -6.31
CA ARG A 18 3.45 6.99 -6.80
C ARG A 18 4.22 6.34 -7.96
N ALA A 19 4.72 7.12 -8.91
CA ALA A 19 5.53 6.60 -10.01
C ALA A 19 6.83 5.96 -9.53
N LEU A 20 7.46 6.50 -8.47
CA LEU A 20 8.62 5.90 -7.83
C LEU A 20 8.26 4.54 -7.19
N ALA A 21 7.13 4.46 -6.49
CA ALA A 21 6.60 3.21 -5.95
C ALA A 21 6.31 2.18 -7.05
N ASP A 22 5.69 2.60 -8.14
CA ASP A 22 5.37 1.73 -9.29
C ASP A 22 6.63 1.10 -9.88
N ARG A 23 7.76 1.82 -9.92
CA ARG A 23 9.04 1.28 -10.41
C ARG A 23 9.58 0.17 -9.51
N LEU A 24 9.44 0.30 -8.20
CA LEU A 24 9.80 -0.76 -7.25
C LEU A 24 8.83 -1.94 -7.36
N ALA A 25 7.53 -1.67 -7.53
CA ALA A 25 6.51 -2.70 -7.70
C ALA A 25 6.72 -3.51 -8.99
N GLN A 26 7.08 -2.85 -10.10
CA GLN A 26 7.42 -3.49 -11.38
C GLN A 26 8.62 -4.43 -11.29
N ALA A 27 9.49 -4.25 -10.30
CA ALA A 27 10.60 -5.16 -10.01
C ALA A 27 10.19 -6.40 -9.17
N GLY A 28 8.89 -6.57 -8.87
CA GLY A 28 8.35 -7.73 -8.15
C GLY A 28 8.33 -7.57 -6.62
N HIS A 29 8.23 -6.33 -6.14
CA HIS A 29 8.05 -6.01 -4.72
C HIS A 29 6.60 -5.60 -4.44
N LEU A 30 6.12 -5.81 -3.21
CA LEU A 30 4.87 -5.20 -2.74
C LEU A 30 5.21 -3.82 -2.19
N VAL A 31 4.60 -2.75 -2.71
CA VAL A 31 4.91 -1.38 -2.31
C VAL A 31 3.67 -0.68 -1.78
N ILE A 32 3.68 -0.34 -0.50
CA ILE A 32 2.60 0.37 0.18
C ILE A 32 3.00 1.84 0.26
N THR A 33 2.09 2.74 -0.13
CA THR A 33 2.31 4.20 -0.10
C THR A 33 1.28 4.89 0.80
N PRO A 34 1.48 4.88 2.13
CA PRO A 34 0.53 5.53 3.04
C PRO A 34 0.47 7.03 2.78
N ASP A 35 -0.75 7.55 2.62
CA ASP A 35 -0.98 9.00 2.55
C ASP A 35 -1.06 9.58 3.96
N LEU A 36 0.08 10.08 4.45
CA LEU A 36 0.18 10.65 5.79
C LEU A 36 -0.56 11.99 5.90
N TYR A 37 -0.92 12.61 4.78
CA TYR A 37 -1.57 13.92 4.70
C TYR A 37 -3.06 13.83 4.36
N ASN A 38 -3.61 12.61 4.22
CA ASN A 38 -5.03 12.36 3.97
C ASN A 38 -5.56 13.12 2.74
N GLY A 39 -4.85 12.98 1.61
CA GLY A 39 -5.22 13.56 0.32
C GLY A 39 -4.69 14.97 0.06
N HIS A 40 -4.14 15.66 1.06
CA HIS A 40 -3.58 16.99 0.86
C HIS A 40 -2.26 16.92 0.09
N ARG A 41 -2.19 17.69 -0.99
CA ARG A 41 -0.99 17.86 -1.83
C ARG A 41 -0.65 19.34 -1.95
N PHE A 42 0.64 19.62 -1.99
CA PHE A 42 1.17 20.98 -2.06
C PHE A 42 2.06 21.16 -3.28
N THR A 43 2.18 22.38 -3.77
CA THR A 43 3.05 22.70 -4.93
C THR A 43 4.39 23.28 -4.49
N THR A 44 4.56 23.54 -3.19
CA THR A 44 5.81 24.01 -2.58
C THR A 44 6.16 23.20 -1.34
N ILE A 45 7.45 23.11 -1.02
CA ILE A 45 7.93 22.43 0.19
C ILE A 45 7.47 23.21 1.43
N GLU A 46 7.46 24.53 1.36
CA GLU A 46 7.14 25.42 2.48
C GLU A 46 5.68 25.25 2.94
N GLU A 47 4.73 25.19 2.02
CA GLU A 47 3.32 24.92 2.33
C GLU A 47 3.15 23.53 2.95
N GLY A 48 3.81 22.53 2.36
CA GLY A 48 3.81 21.16 2.86
C GLY A 48 4.40 21.03 4.26
N MET A 49 5.49 21.75 4.54
CA MET A 49 6.10 21.82 5.86
C MET A 49 5.27 22.64 6.86
N ALA A 50 4.52 23.65 6.41
CA ALA A 50 3.57 24.35 7.26
C ALA A 50 2.46 23.39 7.73
N PHE A 51 1.87 22.63 6.81
CA PHE A 51 0.86 21.63 7.13
C PHE A 51 1.41 20.51 8.04
N TYR A 52 2.64 20.04 7.78
CA TYR A 52 3.33 19.09 8.67
C TYR A 52 3.41 19.59 10.12
N ARG A 53 3.77 20.87 10.31
CA ARG A 53 3.88 21.47 11.66
C ARG A 53 2.52 21.59 12.34
N GLU A 54 1.45 21.82 11.59
CA GLU A 54 0.08 21.81 12.11
C GLU A 54 -0.35 20.40 12.56
N LEU A 55 -0.04 19.36 11.79
CA LEU A 55 -0.27 17.96 12.19
C LEU A 55 0.65 17.52 13.32
N THR A 56 1.82 18.12 13.48
CA THR A 56 2.91 17.66 14.37
C THR A 56 3.54 16.33 13.96
N HIS A 57 4.81 16.12 14.34
CA HIS A 57 5.53 14.87 14.06
C HIS A 57 4.83 13.64 14.66
N GLU A 58 4.28 13.77 15.87
CA GLU A 58 3.67 12.65 16.59
C GLU A 58 2.43 12.11 15.87
N GLN A 59 1.56 12.99 15.35
CA GLN A 59 0.37 12.52 14.61
C GLN A 59 0.75 11.90 13.27
N VAL A 60 1.77 12.44 12.59
CA VAL A 60 2.29 11.86 11.34
C VAL A 60 2.87 10.48 11.59
N LEU A 61 3.65 10.30 12.67
CA LEU A 61 4.18 9.00 13.06
C LEU A 61 3.08 8.02 13.46
N ALA A 62 2.05 8.47 14.20
CA ALA A 62 0.91 7.63 14.54
C ALA A 62 0.18 7.12 13.29
N ARG A 63 0.05 7.96 12.25
CA ARG A 63 -0.50 7.55 10.94
C ARG A 63 0.41 6.53 10.24
N ALA A 64 1.72 6.74 10.25
CA ALA A 64 2.68 5.79 9.70
C ALA A 64 2.62 4.43 10.40
N GLN A 65 2.55 4.41 11.73
CA GLN A 65 2.41 3.19 12.53
C GLN A 65 1.09 2.48 12.25
N ALA A 66 -0.02 3.21 12.15
CA ALA A 66 -1.32 2.65 11.81
C ALA A 66 -1.30 2.00 10.41
N ALA A 67 -0.62 2.60 9.44
CA ALA A 67 -0.52 2.08 8.09
C ALA A 67 0.25 0.75 8.00
N VAL A 68 1.17 0.49 8.93
CA VAL A 68 1.93 -0.78 8.99
C VAL A 68 1.39 -1.75 10.05
N ALA A 69 0.31 -1.41 10.75
CA ALA A 69 -0.22 -2.22 11.84
C ALA A 69 -0.63 -3.63 11.37
N ALA A 70 -1.16 -3.73 10.15
CA ALA A 70 -1.60 -4.99 9.55
C ALA A 70 -0.47 -5.88 9.03
N LEU A 71 0.77 -5.37 8.91
CA LEU A 71 1.90 -6.15 8.39
C LEU A 71 2.33 -7.20 9.43
N THR A 72 2.35 -8.48 9.07
CA THR A 72 2.71 -9.55 10.02
C THR A 72 4.17 -10.02 9.88
N GLY A 73 4.81 -9.75 8.74
CA GLY A 73 6.18 -10.12 8.43
C GLY A 73 7.15 -8.94 8.36
N PRO A 74 8.44 -9.21 8.11
CA PRO A 74 9.44 -8.16 8.00
C PRO A 74 9.24 -7.33 6.72
N PHE A 75 9.53 -6.04 6.81
CA PHE A 75 9.42 -5.11 5.69
C PHE A 75 10.65 -4.20 5.61
N VAL A 76 10.87 -3.65 4.42
CA VAL A 76 11.77 -2.53 4.19
C VAL A 76 10.96 -1.24 4.31
N VAL A 77 11.48 -0.28 5.06
CA VAL A 77 10.87 1.04 5.16
C VAL A 77 11.69 2.03 4.35
N THR A 78 11.01 2.91 3.64
CA THR A 78 11.63 3.89 2.75
C THR A 78 10.87 5.19 2.78
N GLY A 79 11.53 6.29 2.43
CA GLY A 79 10.83 7.55 2.27
C GLY A 79 11.71 8.61 1.63
N VAL A 80 11.06 9.66 1.13
CA VAL A 80 11.69 10.78 0.42
C VAL A 80 11.71 12.01 1.33
N SER A 81 12.87 12.64 1.54
CA SER A 81 13.03 13.87 2.34
C SER A 81 12.40 13.73 3.73
N LEU A 82 11.35 14.50 4.05
CA LEU A 82 10.56 14.34 5.28
C LEU A 82 10.12 12.89 5.53
N GLY A 83 9.75 12.16 4.47
CA GLY A 83 9.38 10.75 4.53
C GLY A 83 10.54 9.85 4.96
N ALA A 84 11.79 10.20 4.65
CA ALA A 84 12.97 9.47 5.10
C ALA A 84 13.14 9.57 6.63
N MET A 85 12.86 10.74 7.21
CA MET A 85 12.84 10.93 8.66
C MET A 85 11.73 10.09 9.31
N VAL A 86 10.51 10.05 8.74
CA VAL A 86 9.43 9.18 9.22
C VAL A 86 9.81 7.69 9.11
N ALA A 87 10.40 7.29 7.99
CA ALA A 87 10.90 5.93 7.76
C ALA A 87 11.94 5.54 8.80
N GLN A 88 12.89 6.43 9.10
CA GLN A 88 13.92 6.21 10.10
C GLN A 88 13.35 6.07 11.52
N THR A 89 12.38 6.92 11.90
CA THR A 89 11.70 6.77 13.20
C THR A 89 10.97 5.44 13.30
N LEU A 90 10.29 5.00 12.22
CA LEU A 90 9.60 3.72 12.21
C LEU A 90 10.57 2.54 12.28
N ALA A 91 11.70 2.62 11.57
CA ALA A 91 12.76 1.61 11.63
C ALA A 91 13.36 1.45 13.05
N GLN A 92 13.41 2.52 13.84
CA GLN A 92 13.88 2.49 15.22
C GLN A 92 12.83 1.91 16.19
N ALA A 93 11.54 2.05 15.87
CA ALA A 93 10.44 1.70 16.77
C ALA A 93 9.84 0.31 16.51
N ASP A 94 9.95 -0.22 15.30
CA ASP A 94 9.29 -1.45 14.86
C ASP A 94 10.31 -2.52 14.46
N ALA A 95 10.41 -3.59 15.26
CA ALA A 95 11.34 -4.69 15.02
C ALA A 95 11.05 -5.48 13.72
N ARG A 96 9.89 -5.28 13.09
CA ARG A 96 9.55 -5.85 11.77
C ARG A 96 10.22 -5.06 10.64
N ALA A 97 10.57 -3.79 10.84
CA ALA A 97 11.37 -3.06 9.87
C ALA A 97 12.79 -3.62 9.89
N GLN A 98 13.26 -4.15 8.76
CA GLN A 98 14.57 -4.84 8.67
C GLN A 98 15.49 -4.30 7.57
N GLY A 99 15.15 -3.12 7.05
CA GLY A 99 16.02 -2.31 6.21
C GLY A 99 15.45 -0.91 6.04
N LEU A 100 16.33 0.09 5.97
CA LEU A 100 15.98 1.49 5.72
C LEU A 100 16.56 1.92 4.38
N LEU A 101 15.71 2.31 3.43
CA LEU A 101 16.10 3.00 2.22
C LEU A 101 15.72 4.49 2.36
N ALA A 102 16.71 5.33 2.62
CA ALA A 102 16.53 6.75 2.86
C ALA A 102 16.82 7.54 1.58
N LEU A 103 15.81 8.20 1.03
CA LEU A 103 15.93 8.99 -0.19
C LEU A 103 15.88 10.48 0.18
N GLU A 104 16.91 11.22 -0.19
CA GLU A 104 16.97 12.69 -0.10
C GLU A 104 16.75 13.22 1.33
N GLY A 105 17.11 12.41 2.34
CA GLY A 105 17.06 12.78 3.74
C GLY A 105 17.65 11.69 4.63
N PHE A 106 18.36 12.06 5.69
CA PHE A 106 18.84 11.15 6.74
C PHE A 106 19.25 11.93 7.98
N VAL A 107 18.71 11.58 9.14
CA VAL A 107 18.94 12.37 10.36
C VAL A 107 19.91 11.67 11.32
N GLY A 108 20.82 12.46 11.88
CA GLY A 108 21.87 11.94 12.76
C GLY A 108 21.40 11.61 14.19
N PRO A 109 22.31 11.04 15.01
CA PRO A 109 22.04 10.78 16.42
C PRO A 109 21.58 12.02 17.18
N GLY A 110 20.55 11.87 18.02
CA GLY A 110 20.00 12.95 18.85
C GLY A 110 18.96 13.84 18.17
N TYR A 111 18.75 13.70 16.85
CA TYR A 111 17.64 14.37 16.16
C TYR A 111 16.31 13.64 16.39
N LEU A 112 16.33 12.31 16.35
CA LEU A 112 15.19 11.43 16.61
C LEU A 112 15.35 10.67 17.94
N PRO A 113 14.24 10.25 18.57
CA PRO A 113 14.30 9.38 19.73
C PRO A 113 14.72 7.97 19.32
N GLY A 114 15.86 7.52 19.83
CA GLY A 114 16.37 6.17 19.59
C GLY A 114 17.54 6.12 18.61
N THR A 115 18.01 4.90 18.34
CA THR A 115 19.10 4.64 17.41
C THR A 115 18.81 3.35 16.66
N LEU A 116 19.26 3.28 15.41
CA LEU A 116 19.30 2.01 14.69
C LEU A 116 20.44 1.15 15.24
N PRO A 117 20.29 -0.19 15.29
CA PRO A 117 21.40 -1.09 15.58
C PRO A 117 22.55 -0.91 14.57
N ASP A 118 23.80 -1.04 15.01
CA ASP A 118 24.99 -0.92 14.13
C ASP A 118 24.97 -1.92 12.95
N SER A 119 24.26 -3.04 13.12
CA SER A 119 24.09 -4.08 12.09
C SER A 119 22.86 -3.87 11.19
N PHE A 120 22.10 -2.78 11.37
CA PHE A 120 20.86 -2.55 10.64
C PHE A 120 21.16 -2.15 9.19
N PRO A 121 20.58 -2.82 8.18
CA PRO A 121 20.82 -2.48 6.79
C PRO A 121 20.28 -1.08 6.44
N VAL A 122 21.15 -0.22 5.92
CA VAL A 122 20.76 1.15 5.50
C VAL A 122 21.33 1.50 4.13
N ALA A 123 20.48 1.98 3.23
CA ALA A 123 20.85 2.56 1.95
C ALA A 123 20.43 4.03 1.92
N ILE A 124 21.37 4.95 1.73
CA ILE A 124 21.10 6.40 1.70
C ILE A 124 21.41 6.93 0.30
N HIS A 125 20.51 7.74 -0.25
CA HIS A 125 20.64 8.33 -1.59
C HIS A 125 20.37 9.82 -1.50
N GLY A 126 21.27 10.68 -1.97
CA GLY A 126 21.08 12.14 -1.93
C GLY A 126 21.76 12.86 -3.09
N GLY A 127 21.28 14.06 -3.43
CA GLY A 127 21.89 14.90 -4.45
C GLY A 127 23.10 15.67 -3.92
N ASP A 128 24.11 15.93 -4.75
CA ASP A 128 25.23 16.80 -4.37
C ASP A 128 24.95 18.30 -4.53
N ALA A 129 23.91 18.65 -5.29
CA ALA A 129 23.40 20.02 -5.46
C ALA A 129 22.21 20.33 -4.53
N ASP A 130 21.70 19.31 -3.84
CA ASP A 130 20.61 19.41 -2.88
C ASP A 130 21.06 20.13 -1.60
N THR A 131 20.54 21.34 -1.39
CA THR A 131 20.87 22.17 -0.23
C THR A 131 20.24 21.68 1.08
N TRP A 132 19.16 20.90 1.02
CA TRP A 132 18.53 20.29 2.19
C TRP A 132 19.33 19.06 2.61
N PHE A 133 19.64 18.17 1.66
CA PHE A 133 20.45 16.98 1.95
C PHE A 133 21.89 17.35 2.35
N ALA A 134 22.41 18.50 1.93
CA ALA A 134 23.69 19.00 2.40
C ALA A 134 23.76 19.14 3.95
N GLU A 135 22.63 19.41 4.62
CA GLU A 135 22.55 19.44 6.08
C GLU A 135 22.62 18.02 6.70
N ASP A 136 22.06 17.04 5.99
CA ASP A 136 21.96 15.63 6.40
C ASP A 136 23.22 14.82 6.05
N ALA A 137 23.95 15.20 4.99
CA ALA A 137 25.07 14.47 4.43
C ALA A 137 26.18 14.14 5.45
N PRO A 138 26.57 15.03 6.38
CA PRO A 138 27.54 14.69 7.42
C PRO A 138 27.06 13.53 8.32
N ALA A 139 25.78 13.50 8.68
CA ALA A 139 25.20 12.43 9.49
C ALA A 139 25.11 11.12 8.70
N ALA A 140 24.68 11.18 7.44
CA ALA A 140 24.62 10.03 6.54
C ALA A 140 26.01 9.38 6.37
N LEU A 141 27.03 10.17 6.07
CA LEU A 141 28.41 9.68 5.90
C LEU A 141 29.00 9.16 7.23
N ALA A 142 28.72 9.82 8.35
CA ALA A 142 29.17 9.32 9.65
C ALA A 142 28.55 7.96 9.99
N TYR A 143 27.26 7.76 9.67
CA TYR A 143 26.57 6.49 9.90
C TYR A 143 27.18 5.36 9.06
N THR A 144 27.50 5.60 7.79
CA THR A 144 28.07 4.57 6.89
C THR A 144 29.48 4.15 7.27
N TRP A 145 30.25 5.00 7.98
CA TRP A 145 31.53 4.60 8.56
C TRP A 145 31.39 3.83 9.87
N ALA A 146 30.34 4.09 10.64
CA ALA A 146 30.13 3.49 11.95
C ALA A 146 29.37 2.16 11.91
N SER A 147 28.50 1.98 10.92
CA SER A 147 27.54 0.88 10.85
C SER A 147 27.69 0.07 9.56
N ALA A 148 27.40 -1.23 9.60
CA ALA A 148 27.42 -2.08 8.43
C ALA A 148 26.34 -3.18 8.52
N PRO A 149 25.56 -3.43 7.44
CA PRO A 149 25.76 -2.94 6.07
C PRO A 149 25.06 -1.60 5.78
N ALA A 150 25.84 -0.52 5.65
CA ALA A 150 25.33 0.80 5.31
C ALA A 150 26.14 1.46 4.18
N TYR A 151 25.47 2.16 3.26
CA TYR A 151 26.13 2.99 2.24
C TYR A 151 25.35 4.28 1.97
N CYS A 152 26.05 5.26 1.41
CA CYS A 152 25.49 6.55 1.01
C CYS A 152 25.99 6.88 -0.39
N ASP A 153 25.07 7.04 -1.33
CA ASP A 153 25.33 7.44 -2.70
C ASP A 153 24.95 8.90 -2.94
N LEU A 154 25.90 9.66 -3.48
CA LEU A 154 25.68 11.04 -3.92
C LEU A 154 25.53 11.13 -5.43
N TYR A 155 24.49 11.82 -5.89
CA TYR A 155 24.13 11.96 -7.29
C TYR A 155 24.51 13.34 -7.81
N VAL A 156 25.46 13.37 -8.75
CA VAL A 156 26.00 14.61 -9.29
C VAL A 156 24.94 15.40 -10.05
N GLY A 157 24.81 16.68 -9.70
CA GLY A 157 23.87 17.64 -10.27
C GLY A 157 22.41 17.45 -9.85
N ALA A 158 22.13 16.50 -8.94
CA ALA A 158 20.76 16.29 -8.46
C ALA A 158 20.43 17.29 -7.35
N ASP A 159 19.30 17.99 -7.49
CA ASP A 159 18.77 18.95 -6.52
C ASP A 159 17.68 18.29 -5.66
N HIS A 160 17.16 18.96 -4.63
CA HIS A 160 16.20 18.37 -3.71
C HIS A 160 14.90 17.93 -4.40
N LEU A 161 14.38 16.78 -4.01
CA LEU A 161 13.23 16.06 -4.58
C LEU A 161 13.44 15.59 -6.04
N PHE A 162 14.69 15.30 -6.43
CA PHE A 162 15.00 14.86 -7.79
C PHE A 162 14.39 13.50 -8.15
N THR A 163 13.93 12.71 -7.17
CA THR A 163 13.30 11.40 -7.40
C THR A 163 11.79 11.47 -7.66
N ASP A 164 11.14 12.61 -7.42
CA ASP A 164 9.72 12.81 -7.70
C ASP A 164 9.53 13.30 -9.15
N ALA A 165 9.00 12.42 -10.02
CA ALA A 165 8.72 12.70 -11.43
C ALA A 165 7.72 13.84 -11.70
N SER A 166 6.98 14.28 -10.68
CA SER A 166 6.06 15.41 -10.74
C SER A 166 6.67 16.71 -10.19
N TRP A 167 7.91 16.68 -9.69
CA TRP A 167 8.57 17.83 -9.09
C TRP A 167 9.48 18.58 -10.08
N PRO A 168 9.64 19.92 -9.99
CA PRO A 168 10.42 20.70 -10.95
C PRO A 168 11.90 20.31 -11.10
N THR A 169 12.51 19.74 -10.06
CA THR A 169 13.91 19.31 -10.02
C THR A 169 14.10 17.85 -10.41
N TYR A 170 13.04 17.17 -10.88
CA TYR A 170 13.10 15.78 -11.30
C TYR A 170 14.28 15.50 -12.23
N ALA A 171 15.13 14.56 -11.83
CA ALA A 171 16.32 14.19 -12.57
C ALA A 171 16.23 12.71 -12.98
N PRO A 172 15.75 12.38 -14.20
CA PRO A 172 15.43 11.01 -14.58
C PRO A 172 16.65 10.08 -14.62
N GLU A 173 17.81 10.58 -15.03
CA GLU A 173 19.05 9.80 -15.11
C GLU A 173 19.53 9.38 -13.72
N GLN A 174 19.56 10.33 -12.77
CA GLN A 174 19.90 10.09 -11.38
C GLN A 174 18.86 9.20 -10.70
N THR A 175 17.57 9.44 -10.96
CA THR A 175 16.49 8.58 -10.44
C THR A 175 16.61 7.14 -10.94
N ASN A 176 17.01 6.94 -12.20
CA ASN A 176 17.27 5.59 -12.73
C ASN A 176 18.40 4.89 -11.96
N LEU A 177 19.48 5.61 -11.66
CA LEU A 177 20.59 5.07 -10.86
C LEU A 177 20.17 4.81 -9.40
N VAL A 178 19.31 5.65 -8.81
CA VAL A 178 18.70 5.37 -7.49
C VAL A 178 17.95 4.05 -7.52
N ILE A 179 17.07 3.85 -8.49
CA ILE A 179 16.28 2.62 -8.61
C ILE A 179 17.17 1.39 -8.83
N GLU A 180 18.14 1.47 -9.73
CA GLU A 180 19.08 0.36 -9.98
C GLU A 180 19.78 -0.08 -8.68
N ARG A 181 20.32 0.89 -7.93
CA ARG A 181 21.07 0.62 -6.70
C ARG A 181 20.17 0.19 -5.55
N ALA A 182 18.99 0.79 -5.42
CA ALA A 182 18.00 0.37 -4.43
C ALA A 182 17.57 -1.09 -4.65
N LEU A 183 17.29 -1.49 -5.88
CA LEU A 183 16.94 -2.88 -6.21
C LEU A 183 18.11 -3.85 -5.95
N ALA A 184 19.34 -3.46 -6.31
CA ALA A 184 20.53 -4.26 -6.01
C ALA A 184 20.73 -4.44 -4.50
N TRP A 185 20.51 -3.38 -3.71
CA TRP A 185 20.57 -3.45 -2.26
C TRP A 185 19.46 -4.32 -1.67
N ILE A 186 18.21 -4.16 -2.11
CA ILE A 186 17.09 -5.02 -1.68
C ILE A 186 17.41 -6.49 -1.98
N ALA A 187 17.99 -6.79 -3.15
CA ALA A 187 18.41 -8.14 -3.51
C ALA A 187 19.54 -8.69 -2.63
N SER A 188 20.34 -7.82 -1.99
CA SER A 188 21.40 -8.20 -1.07
C SER A 188 20.92 -8.46 0.37
N LEU A 189 19.71 -8.03 0.72
CA LEU A 189 19.17 -8.21 2.07
C LEU A 189 19.05 -9.70 2.45
N PRO A 190 19.06 -10.03 3.76
CA PRO A 190 18.84 -11.40 4.20
C PRO A 190 17.57 -12.01 3.60
N GLU A 191 17.61 -13.32 3.31
CA GLU A 191 16.51 -14.03 2.63
C GLU A 191 15.17 -13.84 3.35
N HIS A 192 15.14 -13.93 4.69
CA HIS A 192 13.93 -13.71 5.48
C HIS A 192 13.34 -12.29 5.34
N VAL A 193 14.13 -11.28 4.95
CA VAL A 193 13.64 -9.93 4.62
C VAL A 193 13.10 -9.89 3.19
N ARG A 194 13.81 -10.54 2.25
CA ARG A 194 13.43 -10.62 0.82
C ARG A 194 12.22 -11.51 0.55
N GLU A 195 11.93 -12.42 1.47
CA GLU A 195 10.75 -13.29 1.52
C GLU A 195 9.75 -12.82 2.58
N GLY A 196 9.97 -11.61 3.14
CA GLY A 196 9.27 -11.05 4.30
C GLY A 196 7.77 -10.87 4.18
N PHE A 197 7.22 -11.15 3.00
CA PHE A 197 5.80 -11.37 2.82
C PHE A 197 5.53 -12.86 2.64
N SER A 198 5.26 -13.54 3.74
CA SER A 198 4.09 -14.42 3.69
C SER A 198 2.90 -13.48 3.77
N LEU A 199 2.05 -13.47 2.75
CA LEU A 199 0.64 -13.15 2.97
C LEU A 199 0.26 -13.81 4.31
N PRO A 200 -0.48 -13.16 5.23
CA PRO A 200 -1.31 -13.96 6.12
C PRO A 200 -1.96 -14.97 5.20
N THR A 201 -1.72 -16.27 5.38
CA THR A 201 -2.19 -17.29 4.43
C THR A 201 -3.63 -16.93 4.14
N ALA A 202 -3.87 -16.34 2.97
CA ALA A 202 -5.19 -15.87 2.67
C ALA A 202 -5.96 -17.16 2.50
N ASP A 203 -7.03 -17.29 3.26
CA ASP A 203 -7.82 -18.51 3.23
C ASP A 203 -8.36 -18.73 1.80
N ALA A 204 -8.48 -17.66 1.00
CA ALA A 204 -8.82 -17.67 -0.42
C ALA A 204 -8.11 -16.58 -1.25
N VAL A 205 -8.13 -16.76 -2.57
CA VAL A 205 -7.83 -15.72 -3.56
C VAL A 205 -9.15 -15.07 -3.97
N GLY A 206 -9.19 -13.73 -3.97
CA GLY A 206 -10.38 -12.96 -4.31
C GLY A 206 -10.40 -12.45 -5.73
N GLU A 207 -11.32 -13.00 -6.52
CA GLU A 207 -11.55 -12.66 -7.90
C GLU A 207 -12.89 -11.93 -8.06
N TYR A 208 -12.83 -10.60 -8.04
CA TYR A 208 -14.04 -9.76 -8.11
C TYR A 208 -14.42 -9.51 -9.57
N GLY A 209 -15.19 -10.43 -10.13
CA GLY A 209 -15.58 -10.41 -11.54
C GLY A 209 -14.50 -10.94 -12.49
N GLU A 210 -14.86 -11.12 -13.76
CA GLU A 210 -13.93 -11.57 -14.80
C GLU A 210 -12.81 -10.55 -15.09
N PRO A 211 -11.59 -10.97 -15.47
CA PRO A 211 -10.52 -10.06 -15.84
C PRO A 211 -10.96 -9.05 -16.91
N GLY A 212 -10.78 -7.76 -16.65
CA GLY A 212 -11.22 -6.68 -17.53
C GLY A 212 -11.81 -5.48 -16.78
N PRO A 213 -12.55 -4.60 -17.48
CA PRO A 213 -13.05 -3.34 -16.92
C PRO A 213 -13.88 -3.50 -15.65
N LEU A 214 -14.66 -4.58 -15.53
CA LEU A 214 -15.47 -4.85 -14.35
C LEU A 214 -14.58 -5.14 -13.13
N ARG A 215 -13.63 -6.08 -13.24
CA ARG A 215 -12.69 -6.39 -12.15
C ARG A 215 -11.88 -5.17 -11.75
N ASP A 216 -11.38 -4.40 -12.71
CA ASP A 216 -10.59 -3.19 -12.42
C ASP A 216 -11.43 -2.13 -11.66
N GLN A 217 -12.71 -1.98 -11.99
CA GLN A 217 -13.63 -1.11 -11.27
C GLN A 217 -13.89 -1.60 -9.84
N LEU A 218 -14.19 -2.89 -9.66
CA LEU A 218 -14.50 -3.48 -8.36
C LEU A 218 -13.29 -3.48 -7.43
N VAL A 219 -12.12 -3.87 -7.93
CA VAL A 219 -10.84 -3.81 -7.20
C VAL A 219 -10.54 -2.39 -6.75
N LYS A 220 -10.70 -1.39 -7.63
CA LYS A 220 -10.50 0.01 -7.27
C LYS A 220 -11.45 0.46 -6.17
N ALA A 221 -12.71 0.02 -6.21
CA ALA A 221 -13.70 0.33 -5.17
C ALA A 221 -13.37 -0.34 -3.83
N LEU A 222 -12.80 -1.55 -3.83
CA LEU A 222 -12.32 -2.23 -2.62
C LEU A 222 -11.14 -1.49 -2.00
N VAL A 223 -10.12 -1.17 -2.81
CA VAL A 223 -8.91 -0.48 -2.34
C VAL A 223 -9.22 0.94 -1.84
N SER A 224 -10.18 1.63 -2.44
CA SER A 224 -10.63 2.96 -1.97
C SER A 224 -11.53 2.91 -0.72
N GLY A 225 -11.98 1.72 -0.32
CA GLY A 225 -12.95 1.52 0.76
C GLY A 225 -14.39 1.88 0.39
N GLN A 226 -14.69 2.13 -0.89
CA GLN A 226 -16.04 2.36 -1.39
C GLN A 226 -16.87 1.08 -1.38
N LYS A 227 -16.27 -0.05 -1.77
CA LYS A 227 -16.88 -1.38 -1.68
C LYS A 227 -16.47 -2.02 -0.35
N THR A 228 -17.46 -2.29 0.49
CA THR A 228 -17.33 -2.91 1.82
C THR A 228 -18.25 -4.12 1.97
N ALA A 229 -18.87 -4.56 0.89
CA ALA A 229 -19.67 -5.78 0.83
C ALA A 229 -19.58 -6.44 -0.54
N THR A 230 -19.90 -7.72 -0.62
CA THR A 230 -20.04 -8.47 -1.87
C THR A 230 -21.07 -9.58 -1.73
N SER A 231 -21.68 -9.95 -2.85
CA SER A 231 -22.73 -10.95 -2.91
C SER A 231 -22.43 -12.07 -3.91
N SER A 232 -22.97 -13.25 -3.62
CA SER A 232 -22.89 -14.44 -4.47
C SER A 232 -24.13 -15.32 -4.26
N LEU A 233 -24.48 -16.14 -5.24
CA LEU A 233 -25.60 -17.07 -5.08
C LEU A 233 -25.20 -18.23 -4.17
N HIS A 234 -26.04 -18.52 -3.17
CA HIS A 234 -25.83 -19.65 -2.27
C HIS A 234 -25.75 -20.99 -3.02
N ARG A 235 -26.48 -21.11 -4.13
CA ARG A 235 -26.48 -22.31 -4.98
C ARG A 235 -25.10 -22.59 -5.59
N HIS A 236 -24.34 -21.56 -5.96
CA HIS A 236 -23.00 -21.74 -6.55
C HIS A 236 -22.05 -22.48 -5.59
N TYR A 237 -22.11 -22.20 -4.29
CA TYR A 237 -21.35 -22.95 -3.28
C TYR A 237 -21.79 -24.42 -3.19
N LEU A 238 -23.10 -24.69 -3.24
CA LEU A 238 -23.62 -26.04 -3.18
C LEU A 238 -23.19 -26.88 -4.40
N ASP A 239 -23.25 -26.27 -5.58
CA ASP A 239 -22.95 -26.95 -6.84
C ASP A 239 -21.43 -27.18 -7.00
N ALA A 240 -20.60 -26.24 -6.53
CA ALA A 240 -19.15 -26.40 -6.46
C ALA A 240 -18.67 -27.31 -5.31
N GLY A 241 -19.55 -27.61 -4.33
CA GLY A 241 -19.17 -28.34 -3.12
C GLY A 241 -18.27 -27.54 -2.18
N GLU A 242 -18.35 -26.21 -2.25
CA GLU A 242 -17.54 -25.27 -1.48
C GLU A 242 -18.24 -24.87 -0.17
N ALA A 243 -17.44 -24.57 0.85
CA ALA A 243 -17.96 -24.04 2.10
C ALA A 243 -18.35 -22.55 1.93
N LEU A 244 -19.39 -22.13 2.65
CA LEU A 244 -19.71 -20.71 2.74
C LEU A 244 -18.56 -19.94 3.42
N PRO A 245 -18.36 -18.66 3.05
CA PRO A 245 -17.41 -17.78 3.72
C PRO A 245 -17.68 -17.68 5.22
N THR A 246 -16.62 -17.52 6.02
CA THR A 246 -16.73 -17.43 7.48
C THR A 246 -16.20 -16.11 8.01
N VAL A 247 -16.73 -15.66 9.15
CA VAL A 247 -16.25 -14.44 9.81
C VAL A 247 -14.81 -14.64 10.26
N GLY A 248 -13.95 -13.67 9.95
CA GLY A 248 -12.50 -13.71 10.18
C GLY A 248 -11.70 -14.31 9.03
N GLN A 249 -12.37 -14.89 8.02
CA GLN A 249 -11.70 -15.39 6.82
C GLN A 249 -11.04 -14.24 6.06
N THR A 250 -9.82 -14.49 5.59
CA THR A 250 -9.03 -13.51 4.83
C THR A 250 -8.95 -13.88 3.36
N GLU A 251 -8.96 -12.85 2.51
CA GLU A 251 -8.97 -13.00 1.06
C GLU A 251 -7.93 -12.07 0.43
N LEU A 252 -7.04 -12.63 -0.40
CA LEU A 252 -6.10 -11.85 -1.19
C LEU A 252 -6.72 -11.48 -2.53
N VAL A 253 -7.07 -10.21 -2.69
CA VAL A 253 -7.64 -9.70 -3.93
C VAL A 253 -6.55 -9.59 -4.99
N ILE A 254 -6.87 -9.98 -6.22
CA ILE A 254 -6.00 -9.82 -7.39
C ILE A 254 -6.62 -8.91 -8.45
N ASP A 255 -5.79 -8.18 -9.19
CA ASP A 255 -6.22 -7.40 -10.35
C ASP A 255 -6.44 -8.28 -11.61
N SER A 256 -6.81 -7.64 -12.72
CA SER A 256 -6.99 -8.31 -14.02
C SER A 256 -5.70 -8.89 -14.61
N ALA A 257 -4.53 -8.52 -14.10
CA ALA A 257 -3.24 -9.11 -14.46
C ALA A 257 -2.80 -10.23 -13.50
N GLY A 258 -3.64 -10.59 -12.52
CA GLY A 258 -3.34 -11.60 -11.51
C GLY A 258 -2.39 -11.12 -10.42
N ARG A 259 -2.17 -9.80 -10.29
CA ARG A 259 -1.28 -9.23 -9.28
C ARG A 259 -2.06 -8.98 -7.99
N PRO A 260 -1.53 -9.36 -6.82
CA PRO A 260 -2.12 -9.00 -5.54
C PRO A 260 -2.27 -7.49 -5.36
N VAL A 261 -3.44 -7.04 -4.89
CA VAL A 261 -3.77 -5.61 -4.74
C VAL A 261 -4.25 -5.21 -3.36
N CYS A 262 -4.89 -6.10 -2.61
CA CYS A 262 -5.24 -5.85 -1.21
C CYS A 262 -5.61 -7.14 -0.49
N LEU A 263 -5.61 -7.09 0.84
CA LEU A 263 -6.11 -8.14 1.72
C LEU A 263 -7.43 -7.69 2.37
N LEU A 264 -8.46 -8.50 2.24
CA LEU A 264 -9.76 -8.29 2.88
C LEU A 264 -9.97 -9.30 4.02
N GLU A 265 -10.84 -8.93 4.96
CA GLU A 265 -11.36 -9.84 5.97
C GLU A 265 -12.89 -9.79 5.98
N THR A 266 -13.52 -10.96 5.96
CA THR A 266 -14.96 -11.11 6.12
C THR A 266 -15.36 -10.81 7.56
N ARG A 267 -16.17 -9.77 7.76
CA ARG A 267 -16.62 -9.32 9.08
C ARG A 267 -18.00 -9.84 9.47
N ARG A 268 -18.83 -10.13 8.48
CA ARG A 268 -20.18 -10.64 8.68
C ARG A 268 -20.61 -11.38 7.41
N VAL A 269 -21.37 -12.45 7.59
CA VAL A 269 -22.00 -13.20 6.50
C VAL A 269 -23.46 -13.39 6.86
N ASP A 270 -24.35 -12.95 5.99
CA ASP A 270 -25.78 -13.18 6.07
C ASP A 270 -26.22 -14.00 4.85
N VAL A 271 -27.05 -15.03 5.07
CA VAL A 271 -27.69 -15.74 3.95
C VAL A 271 -29.16 -15.38 3.98
N VAL A 272 -29.59 -14.60 2.99
CA VAL A 272 -30.94 -14.05 2.88
C VAL A 272 -31.53 -14.38 1.53
N ARG A 273 -32.85 -14.23 1.36
CA ARG A 273 -33.42 -14.26 0.00
C ARG A 273 -33.02 -12.99 -0.73
N ALA A 274 -32.88 -13.06 -2.04
CA ALA A 274 -32.53 -11.90 -2.84
C ALA A 274 -33.48 -10.72 -2.57
N GLN A 275 -34.79 -10.95 -2.45
CA GLN A 275 -35.78 -9.89 -2.12
C GLN A 275 -35.64 -9.27 -0.72
N ASP A 276 -34.91 -9.92 0.18
CA ASP A 276 -34.71 -9.47 1.56
C ASP A 276 -33.36 -8.74 1.73
N VAL A 277 -32.58 -8.59 0.66
CA VAL A 277 -31.35 -7.77 0.64
C VAL A 277 -31.72 -6.31 0.92
N THR A 278 -31.04 -5.71 1.89
CA THR A 278 -31.34 -4.35 2.33
C THR A 278 -30.64 -3.31 1.48
N ASP A 279 -31.22 -2.12 1.36
CA ASP A 279 -30.57 -1.00 0.65
C ASP A 279 -29.23 -0.60 1.29
N ASP A 280 -29.05 -0.84 2.61
CA ASP A 280 -27.76 -0.63 3.28
C ASP A 280 -26.68 -1.57 2.75
N PHE A 281 -27.02 -2.83 2.48
CA PHE A 281 -26.10 -3.78 1.86
C PHE A 281 -25.82 -3.39 0.40
N VAL A 282 -26.86 -3.02 -0.35
CA VAL A 282 -26.74 -2.55 -1.75
C VAL A 282 -25.74 -1.40 -1.86
N ARG A 283 -25.87 -0.38 -0.99
CA ARG A 283 -24.92 0.74 -0.95
C ARG A 283 -23.52 0.30 -0.53
N ALA A 284 -23.41 -0.64 0.41
CA ALA A 284 -22.13 -1.16 0.89
C ALA A 284 -21.35 -1.92 -0.19
N GLU A 285 -22.01 -2.48 -1.20
CA GLU A 285 -21.31 -3.09 -2.34
C GLU A 285 -20.58 -2.08 -3.21
N GLY A 286 -20.88 -0.78 -3.08
CA GLY A 286 -20.09 0.28 -3.70
C GLY A 286 -20.13 0.31 -5.23
N GLU A 287 -21.07 -0.40 -5.86
CA GLU A 287 -21.18 -0.54 -7.32
C GLU A 287 -21.99 0.58 -7.98
N GLY A 288 -22.50 1.53 -7.18
CA GLY A 288 -23.26 2.68 -7.67
C GLY A 288 -24.77 2.49 -7.68
N PHE A 289 -25.28 1.47 -6.99
CA PHE A 289 -26.71 1.24 -6.77
C PHE A 289 -27.15 1.85 -5.45
N ASP A 290 -28.32 2.49 -5.42
CA ASP A 290 -28.91 3.08 -4.21
C ASP A 290 -30.10 2.29 -3.68
N THR A 291 -30.68 1.43 -4.52
CA THR A 291 -31.94 0.70 -4.24
C THR A 291 -31.85 -0.77 -4.65
N TRP A 292 -32.64 -1.60 -3.97
CA TRP A 292 -32.79 -3.03 -4.31
C TRP A 292 -33.16 -3.28 -5.78
N ASP A 293 -34.05 -2.49 -6.39
CA ASP A 293 -34.50 -2.71 -7.77
C ASP A 293 -33.36 -2.57 -8.79
N GLU A 294 -32.50 -1.55 -8.61
CA GLU A 294 -31.31 -1.32 -9.45
C GLU A 294 -30.31 -2.45 -9.28
N TRP A 295 -30.03 -2.81 -8.03
CA TRP A 295 -29.13 -3.89 -7.66
C TRP A 295 -29.57 -5.23 -8.23
N TRP A 296 -30.85 -5.56 -8.06
CA TRP A 296 -31.43 -6.83 -8.49
C TRP A 296 -31.41 -6.98 -10.01
N SER A 297 -31.73 -5.92 -10.75
CA SER A 297 -31.68 -5.93 -12.21
C SER A 297 -30.27 -6.26 -12.74
N ALA A 298 -29.25 -5.66 -12.13
CA ALA A 298 -27.86 -5.90 -12.49
C ALA A 298 -27.39 -7.32 -12.10
N HIS A 299 -27.65 -7.74 -10.86
CA HIS A 299 -27.20 -9.03 -10.33
C HIS A 299 -27.93 -10.22 -10.96
N GLN A 300 -29.25 -10.10 -11.21
CA GLN A 300 -30.01 -11.11 -11.93
C GLN A 300 -29.42 -11.33 -13.33
N SER A 301 -29.10 -10.24 -14.04
CA SER A 301 -28.48 -10.34 -15.37
C SER A 301 -27.13 -11.03 -15.30
N PHE A 302 -26.26 -10.59 -14.39
CA PHE A 302 -24.92 -11.16 -14.19
C PHE A 302 -24.96 -12.66 -13.85
N TRP A 303 -25.79 -13.06 -12.89
CA TRP A 303 -25.89 -14.46 -12.50
C TRP A 303 -26.56 -15.33 -13.56
N SER A 304 -27.54 -14.81 -14.29
CA SER A 304 -28.22 -15.57 -15.35
C SER A 304 -27.33 -15.83 -16.57
N GLU A 305 -26.32 -15.00 -16.82
CA GLU A 305 -25.34 -15.22 -17.90
C GLU A 305 -24.41 -16.43 -17.63
N GLY A 306 -24.20 -16.78 -16.35
CA GLY A 306 -23.28 -17.86 -15.94
C GLY A 306 -23.92 -19.24 -15.74
N ASP A 307 -25.25 -19.34 -15.56
CA ASP A 307 -25.91 -20.54 -14.99
C ASP A 307 -26.68 -21.40 -16.02
N GLU A 308 -26.16 -21.52 -17.25
CA GLU A 308 -26.71 -22.36 -18.34
C GLU A 308 -28.23 -22.21 -18.61
N GLY A 309 -28.81 -21.05 -18.27
CA GLY A 309 -30.23 -20.76 -18.47
C GLY A 309 -31.15 -21.14 -17.31
N ILE A 310 -30.63 -21.43 -16.12
CA ILE A 310 -31.42 -21.52 -14.88
C ILE A 310 -31.83 -20.09 -14.47
N PRO A 311 -33.14 -19.78 -14.38
CA PRO A 311 -33.57 -18.43 -13.99
C PRO A 311 -33.28 -18.17 -12.51
N VAL A 312 -32.66 -17.02 -12.24
CA VAL A 312 -32.48 -16.51 -10.87
C VAL A 312 -33.69 -15.67 -10.47
N THR A 313 -34.27 -15.97 -9.31
CA THR A 313 -35.54 -15.40 -8.82
C THR A 313 -35.35 -14.68 -7.48
N PRO A 314 -36.26 -13.76 -7.09
CA PRO A 314 -36.14 -13.04 -5.81
C PRO A 314 -36.19 -13.93 -4.56
N GLU A 315 -36.64 -15.19 -4.69
CA GLU A 315 -36.71 -16.18 -3.62
C GLU A 315 -35.39 -16.94 -3.43
N ASP A 316 -34.45 -16.84 -4.38
CA ASP A 316 -33.16 -17.50 -4.30
C ASP A 316 -32.30 -16.91 -3.17
N LEU A 317 -31.51 -17.77 -2.54
CA LEU A 317 -30.66 -17.38 -1.43
C LEU A 317 -29.37 -16.73 -1.95
N VAL A 318 -29.06 -15.56 -1.40
CA VAL A 318 -27.86 -14.76 -1.64
C VAL A 318 -27.00 -14.79 -0.38
N VAL A 319 -25.72 -15.00 -0.57
CA VAL A 319 -24.69 -14.93 0.47
C VAL A 319 -24.16 -13.50 0.47
N CYS A 320 -24.58 -12.72 1.45
CA CYS A 320 -24.19 -11.33 1.66
C CYS A 320 -22.96 -11.28 2.59
N GLN A 321 -21.80 -10.92 2.05
CA GLN A 321 -20.55 -10.80 2.80
C GLN A 321 -20.23 -9.34 3.06
N TRP A 322 -19.94 -8.97 4.30
CA TRP A 322 -19.41 -7.67 4.69
C TRP A 322 -17.91 -7.77 4.86
N LEU A 323 -17.18 -6.85 4.26
CA LEU A 323 -15.74 -6.91 4.06
C LEU A 323 -15.08 -5.73 4.77
N ARG A 324 -13.86 -5.96 5.24
CA ARG A 324 -12.99 -4.93 5.77
C ARG A 324 -11.64 -5.01 5.08
N LEU A 325 -11.19 -3.88 4.54
CA LEU A 325 -9.81 -3.73 4.06
C LEU A 325 -8.84 -3.88 5.24
N VAL A 326 -7.99 -4.90 5.18
CA VAL A 326 -6.96 -5.19 6.18
C VAL A 326 -5.65 -4.52 5.78
N ALA A 327 -5.28 -4.65 4.50
CA ALA A 327 -4.10 -4.01 3.92
C ALA A 327 -4.36 -3.68 2.44
N PRO A 328 -4.03 -2.47 1.97
CA PRO A 328 -3.97 -2.15 0.55
C PRO A 328 -2.66 -2.65 -0.08
#